data_AF-A0A833ZNL1-F1
#
_entry.id   AF-A0A833ZNL1-F1
#
_cell.length_a   1.000
_cell.length_b   1.000
_cell.length_c   1.000
_cell.angle_alpha   90.00
_cell.angle_beta   90.00
_cell.angle_gamma   90.00
#
_symmetry.space_group_name_H-M   'P 1'
#
loop_
_entity.id
_entity.type
_entity.pdbx_description
1 polymer ?
#
loop_
_entity_poly.entity_id
_entity_poly.type
_entity_poly.pdbx_seq_one_letter_code
_entity_poly.pdbx_strand_id
1 'polypeptide(L)'
;MAAVAGPLGDGELWQTWLPNHAVFLRLREGLKSQSPAEAGNAASLSLPSPPPPPQLLTRNLVFGLGGELFLWDGEGSSFLVVRLRGLSGAGEEPSLSQYQRLLCINPPLFEVYQVLLSPTQHHVALIGVKGLTVLELPKRWGKNSEFEGGKSTVNCSTTPIAERFFTSSTSLTLKHAAWYPSEMLDPHIVLLTSDNVIRIYSLREPQTPTNVIILSEAEEESLMLGKGRAYTASLGETAVAFDFGPLAAVPKNTFGQKGKDEVVAYPLYILYENGETFLTYVSLLHSPGDIGKLLGPLPMHPAAEDNYGYDACAILCLPCVPNILVIATESGMLYHCVVLEGEEEDDQTSEKSWDSRADLIPSLYVFECVELELALKLASGEDEPFDSDFSCPIKLHTDPKCPSRYHCTHEAGVHSVGLTWIHKLHKFLGSDEEDKDSLQELATEQKCFVEHILCTKPLPCRQPAPIRGFWIVPDILGPTMICITSTYECLIRPLLYVSF
;
A
#
# COMPACT_ATOMS: atom_id res chain seq x y z
N MET A 1 26.44 -6.60 -25.61
CA MET A 1 25.99 -6.36 -27.00
C MET A 1 25.29 -5.01 -27.01
N ALA A 2 25.85 -4.03 -27.72
CA ALA A 2 25.29 -2.67 -27.77
C ALA A 2 23.92 -2.71 -28.46
N ALA A 3 22.86 -2.33 -27.73
CA ALA A 3 21.53 -2.22 -28.28
C ALA A 3 21.45 -0.97 -29.16
N VAL A 4 21.15 -1.18 -30.42
CA VAL A 4 20.84 -0.12 -31.39
C VAL A 4 19.52 0.51 -30.95
N ALA A 5 19.56 1.80 -30.58
CA ALA A 5 18.37 2.59 -30.34
C ALA A 5 17.53 2.64 -31.64
N GLY A 6 16.36 2.01 -31.62
CA GLY A 6 15.35 2.21 -32.65
C GLY A 6 14.80 3.65 -32.59
N PRO A 7 14.19 4.17 -33.67
CA PRO A 7 13.61 5.50 -33.67
C PRO A 7 12.47 5.57 -32.64
N LEU A 8 12.53 6.58 -31.75
CA LEU A 8 11.46 6.87 -30.78
C LEU A 8 10.15 7.07 -31.54
N GLY A 9 9.14 6.24 -31.25
CA GLY A 9 7.78 6.51 -31.71
C GLY A 9 7.20 7.73 -30.99
N ASP A 10 6.23 8.41 -31.59
CA ASP A 10 5.52 9.58 -31.05
C ASP A 10 4.89 9.39 -29.63
N GLY A 11 4.93 8.18 -29.06
CA GLY A 11 4.44 7.85 -27.72
C GLY A 11 5.34 8.27 -26.55
N GLU A 12 6.56 8.75 -26.79
CA GLU A 12 7.59 8.97 -25.74
C GLU A 12 7.84 10.45 -25.37
N LEU A 13 7.22 11.41 -26.05
CA LEU A 13 7.49 12.84 -25.82
C LEU A 13 7.14 13.33 -24.41
N TRP A 14 6.14 12.74 -23.76
CA TRP A 14 5.73 13.17 -22.42
C TRP A 14 6.76 12.93 -21.33
N GLN A 15 7.65 11.97 -21.53
CA GLN A 15 8.73 11.67 -20.59
C GLN A 15 9.77 12.81 -20.56
N THR A 16 9.91 13.57 -21.64
CA THR A 16 10.89 14.66 -21.73
C THR A 16 10.33 15.99 -21.19
N TRP A 17 9.04 16.25 -21.39
CA TRP A 17 8.43 17.52 -21.01
C TRP A 17 7.79 17.51 -19.62
N LEU A 18 7.27 16.37 -19.13
CA LEU A 18 6.57 16.30 -17.84
C LEU A 18 7.39 16.82 -16.65
N PRO A 19 8.69 16.50 -16.49
CA PRO A 19 9.47 17.02 -15.37
C PRO A 19 9.57 18.55 -15.33
N ASN A 20 9.39 19.19 -16.49
CA ASN A 20 9.44 20.64 -16.67
C ASN A 20 8.05 21.30 -16.65
N HIS A 21 6.99 20.54 -16.37
CA HIS A 21 5.61 21.06 -16.37
C HIS A 21 5.39 22.08 -15.23
N ALA A 22 4.61 23.14 -15.51
CA ALA A 22 4.43 24.30 -14.64
C ALA A 22 3.84 23.94 -13.25
N VAL A 23 3.11 22.83 -13.13
CA VAL A 23 2.59 22.33 -11.86
C VAL A 23 3.70 22.07 -10.84
N PHE A 24 4.85 21.54 -11.26
CA PHE A 24 5.97 21.26 -10.36
C PHE A 24 6.67 22.55 -9.92
N LEU A 25 6.69 23.59 -10.76
CA LEU A 25 7.18 24.91 -10.34
C LEU A 25 6.26 25.52 -9.27
N ARG A 26 4.94 25.52 -9.53
CA ARG A 26 3.94 26.00 -8.57
C ARG A 26 4.04 25.30 -7.22
N LEU A 27 4.15 23.97 -7.21
CA LEU A 27 4.26 23.19 -5.97
C LEU A 27 5.56 23.50 -5.21
N ARG A 28 6.67 23.74 -5.92
CA ARG A 28 7.95 24.17 -5.31
C ARG A 28 7.87 25.58 -4.73
N GLU A 29 7.14 26.48 -5.36
CA GLU A 29 6.91 27.84 -4.85
C GLU A 29 6.07 27.83 -3.57
N GLY A 30 5.00 27.03 -3.53
CA GLY A 30 4.20 26.82 -2.32
C GLY A 30 5.01 26.19 -1.17
N LEU A 31 5.98 25.33 -1.47
CA LEU A 31 6.88 24.80 -0.43
C LEU A 31 7.79 25.89 0.17
N LYS A 32 8.23 26.87 -0.64
CA LYS A 32 9.11 27.97 -0.18
C LYS A 32 8.36 28.98 0.67
N SER A 33 7.10 29.30 0.34
CA SER A 33 6.27 30.20 1.14
C SER A 33 5.97 29.65 2.54
N GLN A 34 6.07 28.33 2.74
CA GLN A 34 5.90 27.66 4.02
C GLN A 34 7.19 27.55 4.85
N SER A 35 8.36 27.83 4.26
CA SER A 35 9.63 27.81 5.01
C SER A 35 9.78 29.08 5.87
N PRO A 36 10.16 28.97 7.16
CA PRO A 36 10.08 30.08 8.11
C PRO A 36 11.22 31.08 7.87
N ALA A 37 10.99 32.07 7.01
CA ALA A 37 11.81 33.28 6.92
C ALA A 37 11.38 34.37 7.92
N GLU A 38 10.32 34.15 8.71
CA GLU A 38 9.78 35.11 9.69
C GLU A 38 9.73 34.58 11.13
N ALA A 39 10.70 33.75 11.54
CA ALA A 39 10.94 33.43 12.96
C ALA A 39 12.24 34.08 13.45
N GLY A 40 12.40 35.37 13.16
CA GLY A 40 13.43 36.21 13.78
C GLY A 40 12.84 36.91 15.00
N ASN A 41 13.42 36.63 16.18
CA ASN A 41 13.18 37.24 17.49
C ASN A 41 12.00 36.71 18.33
N ALA A 42 12.24 35.60 19.04
CA ALA A 42 11.81 35.48 20.43
C ALA A 42 12.82 34.63 21.20
N ALA A 43 13.42 35.23 22.23
CA ALA A 43 14.48 34.65 23.03
C ALA A 43 14.01 33.49 23.93
N SER A 44 14.89 32.49 24.03
CA SER A 44 15.14 31.56 25.14
C SER A 44 14.11 31.50 26.28
N LEU A 45 13.28 30.46 26.29
CA LEU A 45 12.81 29.81 27.52
C LEU A 45 12.86 28.29 27.32
N SER A 46 13.54 27.62 28.24
CA SER A 46 13.73 26.18 28.32
C SER A 46 12.39 25.43 28.38
N LEU A 47 12.06 24.70 27.33
CA LEU A 47 10.96 23.73 27.29
C LEU A 47 11.51 22.31 27.50
N PRO A 48 10.72 21.40 28.10
CA PRO A 48 11.13 20.01 28.32
C PRO A 48 11.37 19.30 26.99
N SER A 49 12.17 18.23 27.07
CA SER A 49 12.56 17.35 25.95
C SER A 49 11.44 17.16 24.92
N PRO A 50 11.75 17.27 23.61
CA PRO A 50 10.75 17.11 22.58
C PRO A 50 10.10 15.71 22.69
N PRO A 51 8.79 15.59 22.43
CA PRO A 51 8.18 14.27 22.24
C PRO A 51 8.92 13.53 21.12
N PRO A 52 8.89 12.18 21.11
CA PRO A 52 9.46 11.41 20.00
C PRO A 52 8.92 11.95 18.67
N PRO A 53 9.76 12.02 17.62
CA PRO A 53 9.31 12.52 16.32
C PRO A 53 8.06 11.72 15.90
N PRO A 54 7.05 12.38 15.30
CA PRO A 54 5.93 11.64 14.74
C PRO A 54 6.51 10.61 13.77
N GLN A 55 6.11 9.34 13.89
CA GLN A 55 6.49 8.26 12.98
C GLN A 55 6.43 8.82 11.55
N LEU A 56 7.57 8.75 10.83
CA LEU A 56 7.72 9.30 9.49
C LEU A 56 6.83 8.52 8.52
N LEU A 57 5.59 8.97 8.35
CA LEU A 57 4.64 8.35 7.44
C LEU A 57 5.10 8.51 6.00
N THR A 58 5.25 7.39 5.29
CA THR A 58 5.46 7.39 3.85
C THR A 58 4.23 7.96 3.15
N ARG A 59 4.47 8.88 2.20
CA ARG A 59 3.41 9.58 1.48
C ARG A 59 3.20 9.00 0.10
N ASN A 60 1.96 9.00 -0.38
CA ASN A 60 1.67 8.85 -1.80
C ASN A 60 0.51 9.77 -2.19
N LEU A 61 0.85 10.97 -2.67
CA LEU A 61 -0.06 12.08 -2.98
C LEU A 61 -0.40 12.16 -4.48
N VAL A 62 -0.18 11.06 -5.19
CA VAL A 62 -0.29 10.98 -6.63
C VAL A 62 -1.05 9.72 -7.01
N PHE A 63 -1.87 9.82 -8.05
CA PHE A 63 -2.41 8.67 -8.76
C PHE A 63 -2.55 9.02 -10.24
N GLY A 64 -2.85 8.03 -11.07
CA GLY A 64 -3.19 8.31 -12.46
C GLY A 64 -4.42 7.54 -12.93
N LEU A 65 -5.03 8.06 -13.99
CA LEU A 65 -6.27 7.55 -14.56
C LEU A 65 -6.29 7.83 -16.07
N GLY A 66 -6.41 6.79 -16.89
CA GLY A 66 -6.62 6.91 -18.34
C GLY A 66 -5.52 7.63 -19.15
N GLY A 67 -4.36 7.91 -18.56
CA GLY A 67 -3.27 8.72 -19.16
C GLY A 67 -3.17 10.14 -18.62
N GLU A 68 -3.83 10.45 -17.51
CA GLU A 68 -3.70 11.69 -16.77
C GLU A 68 -3.05 11.43 -15.40
N LEU A 69 -2.16 12.32 -14.99
CA LEU A 69 -1.49 12.34 -13.71
C LEU A 69 -2.21 13.32 -12.77
N PHE A 70 -2.59 12.87 -11.58
CA PHE A 70 -3.25 13.68 -10.58
C PHE A 70 -2.29 13.92 -9.42
N LEU A 71 -2.02 15.19 -9.10
CA LEU A 71 -1.17 15.58 -7.99
C LEU A 71 -1.99 16.31 -6.93
N TRP A 72 -1.97 15.83 -5.69
CA TRP A 72 -2.62 16.52 -4.59
C TRP A 72 -1.84 17.78 -4.18
N ASP A 73 -2.50 18.94 -4.28
CA ASP A 73 -2.05 20.23 -3.76
C ASP A 73 -2.78 20.49 -2.43
N GLY A 74 -2.08 20.27 -1.31
CA GLY A 74 -2.65 20.43 0.03
C GLY A 74 -2.98 21.88 0.39
N GLU A 75 -2.17 22.85 -0.07
CA GLU A 75 -2.43 24.27 0.14
C GLU A 75 -3.66 24.72 -0.65
N GLY A 76 -3.75 24.26 -1.90
CA GLY A 76 -4.90 24.51 -2.75
C GLY A 76 -6.14 23.65 -2.45
N SER A 77 -6.05 22.65 -1.57
CA SER A 77 -7.07 21.63 -1.33
C SER A 77 -7.70 21.10 -2.64
N SER A 78 -6.83 20.72 -3.58
CA SER A 78 -7.25 20.37 -4.94
C SER A 78 -6.30 19.40 -5.61
N PHE A 79 -6.78 18.65 -6.60
CA PHE A 79 -5.89 17.93 -7.52
C PHE A 79 -5.49 18.82 -8.70
N LEU A 80 -4.21 18.79 -9.05
CA LEU A 80 -3.68 19.29 -10.31
C LEU A 80 -3.63 18.12 -11.30
N VAL A 81 -4.34 18.25 -12.43
CA VAL A 81 -4.48 17.19 -13.42
C VAL A 81 -3.67 17.52 -14.66
N VAL A 82 -2.63 16.73 -14.91
CA VAL A 82 -1.76 16.86 -16.08
C VAL A 82 -2.09 15.73 -17.05
N ARG A 83 -2.43 16.07 -18.29
CA ARG A 83 -2.63 15.06 -19.34
C ARG A 83 -1.30 14.65 -19.93
N LEU A 84 -0.99 13.36 -19.91
CA LEU A 84 0.24 12.84 -20.51
C LEU A 84 0.10 12.53 -22.01
N ARG A 85 -1.13 12.34 -22.50
CA ARG A 85 -1.41 12.18 -23.94
C ARG A 85 -1.42 13.53 -24.66
N GLY A 86 -0.44 13.74 -25.53
CA GLY A 86 -0.52 14.77 -26.58
C GLY A 86 -1.52 14.35 -27.65
N LEU A 87 -2.31 15.29 -28.17
CA LEU A 87 -3.12 15.04 -29.36
C LEU A 87 -2.17 14.87 -30.55
N SER A 88 -1.99 13.66 -31.07
CA SER A 88 -1.35 13.40 -32.39
C SER A 88 -2.15 13.95 -33.59
N GLY A 89 -2.92 15.03 -33.42
CA GLY A 89 -3.84 15.55 -34.43
C GLY A 89 -3.49 16.91 -35.03
N ALA A 90 -2.55 17.66 -34.46
CA ALA A 90 -2.03 18.90 -35.01
C ALA A 90 -0.64 19.09 -34.41
N GLY A 91 0.36 19.46 -35.20
CA GLY A 91 1.75 19.64 -34.77
C GLY A 91 1.99 20.79 -33.77
N GLU A 92 1.12 20.96 -32.78
CA GLU A 92 1.28 21.84 -31.63
C GLU A 92 1.91 21.04 -30.48
N GLU A 93 3.11 21.47 -30.07
CA GLU A 93 3.75 21.00 -28.84
C GLU A 93 2.78 21.11 -27.65
N PRO A 94 2.73 20.11 -26.75
CA PRO A 94 1.89 20.17 -25.57
C PRO A 94 2.30 21.38 -24.70
N SER A 95 1.33 22.22 -24.35
CA SER A 95 1.58 23.37 -23.49
C SER A 95 2.03 22.92 -22.10
N LEU A 96 3.27 23.23 -21.72
CA LEU A 96 3.85 23.00 -20.39
C LEU A 96 3.08 23.65 -19.23
N SER A 97 2.06 24.45 -19.53
CA SER A 97 1.23 25.17 -18.57
C SER A 97 -0.21 24.67 -18.49
N GLN A 98 -0.63 23.74 -19.35
CA GLN A 98 -2.02 23.28 -19.40
C GLN A 98 -2.27 22.17 -18.37
N TYR A 99 -3.11 22.47 -17.38
CA TYR A 99 -3.64 21.51 -16.43
C TYR A 99 -5.04 21.92 -15.99
N GLN A 100 -5.84 20.96 -15.51
CA GLN A 100 -7.11 21.25 -14.84
C GLN A 100 -6.91 21.19 -13.32
N ARG A 101 -7.65 22.01 -12.57
CA ARG A 101 -7.69 21.96 -11.11
C ARG A 101 -9.02 21.37 -10.64
N LEU A 102 -8.99 20.27 -9.91
CA LEU A 102 -10.15 19.67 -9.27
C LEU A 102 -10.22 20.13 -7.81
N LEU A 103 -11.03 21.14 -7.54
CA LEU A 103 -11.13 21.81 -6.25
C LEU A 103 -12.12 21.08 -5.33
N CYS A 104 -11.71 20.71 -4.13
CA CYS A 104 -12.61 20.18 -3.12
C CYS A 104 -13.57 21.27 -2.64
N ILE A 105 -14.88 21.07 -2.78
CA ILE A 105 -15.88 22.00 -2.24
C ILE A 105 -15.84 22.01 -0.71
N ASN A 106 -15.74 20.83 -0.09
CA ASN A 106 -15.53 20.67 1.35
C ASN A 106 -14.14 20.03 1.56
N PRO A 107 -13.09 20.84 1.78
CA PRO A 107 -11.73 20.32 1.89
C PRO A 107 -11.58 19.46 3.15
N PRO A 108 -10.69 18.45 3.13
CA PRO A 108 -10.34 17.69 4.33
C PRO A 108 -9.85 18.60 5.46
N LEU A 109 -10.28 18.33 6.70
CA LEU A 109 -9.86 19.06 7.91
C LEU A 109 -8.59 18.48 8.55
N PHE A 110 -7.88 17.63 7.82
CA PHE A 110 -6.68 16.91 8.26
C PHE A 110 -5.64 16.93 7.15
N GLU A 111 -4.38 16.71 7.52
CA GLU A 111 -3.31 16.56 6.53
C GLU A 111 -3.45 15.23 5.78
N VAL A 112 -3.57 15.32 4.46
CA VAL A 112 -3.58 14.15 3.57
C VAL A 112 -2.15 13.66 3.38
N TYR A 113 -1.89 12.39 3.68
CA TYR A 113 -0.61 11.73 3.40
C TYR A 113 -0.71 10.71 2.25
N GLN A 114 -1.93 10.23 1.95
CA GLN A 114 -2.15 9.24 0.91
C GLN A 114 -3.43 9.52 0.12
N VAL A 115 -3.39 9.24 -1.18
CA VAL A 115 -4.56 9.21 -2.06
C VAL A 115 -4.72 7.84 -2.70
N LEU A 116 -5.95 7.35 -2.83
CA LEU A 116 -6.25 6.04 -3.46
C LEU A 116 -7.43 6.15 -4.41
N LEU A 117 -7.24 5.78 -5.67
CA LEU A 117 -8.31 5.67 -6.66
C LEU A 117 -9.18 4.43 -6.36
N SER A 118 -10.50 4.57 -6.46
CA SER A 118 -11.43 3.45 -6.28
C SER A 118 -11.32 2.43 -7.42
N PRO A 119 -11.65 1.15 -7.19
CA PRO A 119 -11.69 0.13 -8.26
C PRO A 119 -12.58 0.56 -9.44
N THR A 120 -13.69 1.24 -9.14
CA THR A 120 -14.61 1.81 -10.14
C THR A 120 -14.08 3.07 -10.86
N GLN A 121 -12.92 3.59 -10.47
CA GLN A 121 -12.26 4.76 -11.08
C GLN A 121 -13.08 6.06 -11.09
N HIS A 122 -14.06 6.17 -10.18
CA HIS A 122 -14.93 7.33 -10.05
C HIS A 122 -14.73 8.11 -8.75
N HIS A 123 -14.03 7.53 -7.78
CA HIS A 123 -13.82 8.12 -6.46
C HIS A 123 -12.35 8.08 -6.07
N VAL A 124 -11.92 9.05 -5.28
CA VAL A 124 -10.55 9.12 -4.76
C VAL A 124 -10.63 9.31 -3.25
N ALA A 125 -10.06 8.38 -2.49
CA ALA A 125 -9.92 8.54 -1.04
C ALA A 125 -8.75 9.48 -0.74
N LEU A 126 -8.99 10.49 0.09
CA LEU A 126 -8.03 11.41 0.67
C LEU A 126 -7.82 10.98 2.12
N ILE A 127 -6.65 10.43 2.42
CA ILE A 127 -6.37 9.70 3.66
C ILE A 127 -5.40 10.50 4.52
N GLY A 128 -5.78 10.72 5.78
CA GLY A 128 -4.95 11.36 6.79
C GLY A 128 -5.00 10.61 8.12
N VAL A 129 -4.06 10.90 9.02
CA VAL A 129 -3.98 10.24 10.34
C VAL A 129 -5.20 10.50 11.22
N LYS A 130 -5.93 11.59 10.96
CA LYS A 130 -7.08 12.05 11.73
C LYS A 130 -8.39 11.98 10.96
N GLY A 131 -8.42 11.34 9.79
CA GLY A 131 -9.67 11.16 9.06
C GLY A 131 -9.49 10.70 7.62
N LEU A 132 -10.62 10.48 6.97
CA LEU A 132 -10.69 10.12 5.56
C LEU A 132 -11.84 10.88 4.90
N THR A 133 -11.60 11.39 3.70
CA THR A 133 -12.60 12.07 2.87
C THR A 133 -12.53 11.50 1.47
N VAL A 134 -13.68 11.21 0.86
CA VAL A 134 -13.74 10.70 -0.52
C VAL A 134 -14.15 11.82 -1.46
N LEU A 135 -13.34 12.07 -2.49
CA LEU A 135 -13.65 12.98 -3.59
C LEU A 135 -14.31 12.20 -4.74
N GLU A 136 -15.43 12.71 -5.24
CA GLU A 136 -16.08 12.20 -6.46
C GLU A 136 -15.46 12.87 -7.69
N LEU A 137 -14.97 12.06 -8.63
CA LEU A 137 -14.41 12.56 -9.87
C LEU A 137 -15.52 13.10 -10.79
N PRO A 138 -15.35 14.31 -11.34
CA PRO A 138 -16.39 14.94 -12.13
C PRO A 138 -16.58 14.23 -13.48
N LYS A 139 -17.77 14.44 -14.08
CA LYS A 139 -18.07 13.86 -15.39
C LYS A 139 -17.18 14.46 -16.48
N ARG A 140 -16.82 13.62 -17.44
CA ARG A 140 -16.03 13.99 -18.62
C ARG A 140 -16.94 14.21 -19.82
N TRP A 141 -16.72 15.29 -20.56
CA TRP A 141 -17.41 15.59 -21.82
C TRP A 141 -16.63 16.66 -22.60
N GLY A 142 -17.02 16.93 -23.85
CA GLY A 142 -16.37 17.95 -24.69
C GLY A 142 -15.15 17.44 -25.45
N LYS A 143 -14.34 18.37 -25.98
CA LYS A 143 -13.14 18.06 -26.76
C LYS A 143 -12.11 17.39 -25.84
N ASN A 144 -11.46 16.32 -26.30
CA ASN A 144 -10.39 15.60 -25.58
C ASN A 144 -10.82 14.85 -24.29
N SER A 145 -12.13 14.65 -24.06
CA SER A 145 -12.65 13.96 -22.87
C SER A 145 -12.22 14.61 -21.54
N GLU A 146 -12.14 15.93 -21.54
CA GLU A 146 -11.82 16.75 -20.37
C GLU A 146 -12.92 16.74 -19.31
N PHE A 147 -12.52 17.03 -18.06
CA PHE A 147 -13.47 17.21 -16.98
C PHE A 147 -14.33 18.45 -17.23
N GLU A 148 -15.64 18.28 -17.08
CA GLU A 148 -16.64 19.33 -17.30
C GLU A 148 -16.48 20.16 -18.59
N GLY A 149 -16.05 19.55 -19.69
CA GLY A 149 -15.91 20.26 -20.96
C GLY A 149 -14.66 21.13 -21.09
N GLY A 150 -13.64 20.94 -20.22
CA GLY A 150 -12.35 21.63 -20.32
C GLY A 150 -12.21 22.87 -19.44
N LYS A 151 -13.05 23.01 -18.41
CA LYS A 151 -12.89 24.12 -17.44
C LYS A 151 -11.54 24.03 -16.74
N SER A 152 -10.86 25.15 -16.58
CA SER A 152 -9.57 25.22 -15.90
C SER A 152 -9.66 24.84 -14.42
N THR A 153 -10.78 25.16 -13.76
CA THR A 153 -11.09 24.72 -12.40
C THR A 153 -12.47 24.09 -12.38
N VAL A 154 -12.55 22.90 -11.78
CA VAL A 154 -13.76 22.11 -11.63
C VAL A 154 -14.00 21.86 -10.15
N ASN A 155 -15.21 22.10 -9.69
CA ASN A 155 -15.58 21.87 -8.30
C ASN A 155 -15.98 20.41 -8.10
N CYS A 156 -15.39 19.75 -7.12
CA CYS A 156 -15.60 18.35 -6.83
C CYS A 156 -16.33 18.17 -5.50
N SER A 157 -17.34 17.30 -5.52
CA SER A 157 -18.02 16.87 -4.31
C SER A 157 -17.08 16.03 -3.45
N THR A 158 -17.17 16.22 -2.14
CA THR A 158 -16.39 15.48 -1.16
C THR A 158 -17.28 15.00 -0.03
N THR A 159 -17.09 13.74 0.36
CA THR A 159 -17.86 13.06 1.40
C THR A 159 -16.90 12.64 2.52
N PRO A 160 -16.97 13.24 3.71
CA PRO A 160 -16.15 12.80 4.84
C PRO A 160 -16.67 11.45 5.36
N ILE A 161 -15.75 10.53 5.66
CA ILE A 161 -16.04 9.19 6.16
C ILE A 161 -15.74 9.13 7.65
N ALA A 162 -16.69 8.61 8.43
CA ALA A 162 -16.60 8.45 9.88
C ALA A 162 -16.21 9.76 10.60
N GLU A 163 -16.63 10.91 10.08
CA GLU A 163 -16.21 12.23 10.56
C GLU A 163 -16.49 12.41 12.06
N ARG A 164 -17.69 12.02 12.50
CA ARG A 164 -18.09 12.10 13.91
C ARG A 164 -17.24 11.19 14.79
N PHE A 165 -16.81 10.05 14.26
CA PHE A 165 -15.99 9.08 14.97
C PHE A 165 -14.58 9.63 15.22
N PHE A 166 -13.94 10.21 14.19
CA PHE A 166 -12.61 10.81 14.33
C PHE A 166 -12.61 12.13 15.13
N THR A 167 -13.65 12.95 15.00
CA THR A 167 -13.76 14.24 15.73
C THR A 167 -14.08 14.05 17.21
N SER A 168 -14.86 13.03 17.57
CA SER A 168 -15.21 12.75 18.97
C SER A 168 -14.07 12.07 19.75
N SER A 169 -13.18 11.35 19.08
CA SER A 169 -12.11 10.54 19.70
C SER A 169 -10.74 11.10 19.38
N THR A 170 -10.26 12.08 20.16
CA THR A 170 -9.00 12.80 19.87
C THR A 170 -7.75 11.92 19.84
N SER A 171 -7.74 10.83 20.61
CA SER A 171 -6.65 9.85 20.65
C SER A 171 -6.69 8.82 19.52
N LEU A 172 -7.81 8.70 18.81
CA LEU A 172 -7.94 7.77 17.70
C LEU A 172 -7.11 8.26 16.52
N THR A 173 -6.47 7.32 15.82
CA THR A 173 -5.76 7.57 14.57
C THR A 173 -6.14 6.51 13.55
N LEU A 174 -6.15 6.90 12.29
CA LEU A 174 -6.25 5.99 11.15
C LEU A 174 -4.84 5.45 10.86
N LYS A 175 -4.66 4.13 10.94
CA LYS A 175 -3.39 3.45 10.68
C LYS A 175 -3.26 3.06 9.19
N HIS A 176 -4.28 2.40 8.66
CA HIS A 176 -4.31 1.94 7.26
C HIS A 176 -5.72 2.13 6.69
N ALA A 177 -5.83 2.45 5.40
CA ALA A 177 -7.08 2.37 4.68
C ALA A 177 -6.88 1.87 3.24
N ALA A 178 -7.84 1.09 2.75
CA ALA A 178 -7.88 0.60 1.38
C ALA A 178 -9.32 0.47 0.90
N TRP A 179 -9.52 0.45 -0.42
CA TRP A 179 -10.82 0.16 -1.00
C TRP A 179 -11.14 -1.33 -0.88
N TYR A 180 -12.41 -1.66 -0.62
CA TYR A 180 -12.88 -3.03 -0.81
C TYR A 180 -12.73 -3.39 -2.30
N PRO A 181 -12.13 -4.55 -2.64
CA PRO A 181 -11.64 -4.86 -3.99
C PRO A 181 -12.75 -5.34 -4.94
N SER A 182 -13.86 -4.60 -5.01
CA SER A 182 -14.99 -4.92 -5.90
C SER A 182 -15.30 -3.78 -6.86
N GLU A 183 -15.41 -4.12 -8.14
CA GLU A 183 -15.87 -3.22 -9.20
C GLU A 183 -17.39 -3.28 -9.42
N MET A 184 -18.04 -4.32 -8.92
CA MET A 184 -19.46 -4.62 -9.17
C MET A 184 -20.40 -4.03 -8.11
N LEU A 185 -19.89 -3.79 -6.91
CA LEU A 185 -20.65 -3.23 -5.80
C LEU A 185 -20.48 -1.72 -5.73
N ASP A 186 -21.34 -1.07 -4.93
CA ASP A 186 -21.05 0.29 -4.51
C ASP A 186 -19.66 0.37 -3.85
N PRO A 187 -18.93 1.48 -4.00
CA PRO A 187 -17.61 1.60 -3.38
C PRO A 187 -17.72 1.52 -1.86
N HIS A 188 -16.89 0.68 -1.26
CA HIS A 188 -16.72 0.59 0.19
C HIS A 188 -15.27 0.85 0.54
N ILE A 189 -15.04 1.57 1.64
CA ILE A 189 -13.70 1.85 2.16
C ILE A 189 -13.50 1.09 3.47
N VAL A 190 -12.33 0.49 3.62
CA VAL A 190 -11.94 -0.31 4.78
C VAL A 190 -10.91 0.48 5.57
N LEU A 191 -11.15 0.66 6.87
CA LEU A 191 -10.31 1.45 7.77
C LEU A 191 -9.77 0.56 8.88
N LEU A 192 -8.47 0.59 9.12
CA LEU A 192 -7.82 0.08 10.31
C LEU A 192 -7.44 1.25 11.21
N THR A 193 -7.94 1.24 12.45
CA THR A 193 -7.72 2.33 13.41
C THR A 193 -6.91 1.87 14.62
N SER A 194 -6.38 2.83 15.39
CA SER A 194 -5.50 2.56 16.54
C SER A 194 -6.16 1.87 17.73
N ASP A 195 -7.46 1.64 17.69
CA ASP A 195 -8.18 0.78 18.64
C ASP A 195 -8.18 -0.70 18.22
N ASN A 196 -7.37 -1.08 17.22
CA ASN A 196 -7.22 -2.45 16.72
C ASN A 196 -8.53 -3.03 16.16
N VAL A 197 -9.24 -2.23 15.36
CA VAL A 197 -10.52 -2.61 14.75
C VAL A 197 -10.49 -2.24 13.27
N ILE A 198 -10.93 -3.18 12.44
CA ILE A 198 -11.19 -2.93 11.01
C ILE A 198 -12.66 -2.59 10.83
N ARG A 199 -12.95 -1.47 10.15
CA ARG A 199 -14.30 -0.98 9.89
C ARG A 199 -14.50 -0.76 8.40
N ILE A 200 -15.59 -1.30 7.87
CA ILE A 200 -15.96 -1.16 6.46
C ILE A 200 -17.11 -0.16 6.36
N TYR A 201 -16.94 0.90 5.59
CA TYR A 201 -17.95 1.93 5.36
C TYR A 201 -18.41 1.94 3.92
N SER A 202 -19.73 1.98 3.72
CA SER A 202 -20.34 2.27 2.42
C SER A 202 -20.33 3.77 2.16
N LEU A 203 -20.06 4.19 0.93
CA LEU A 203 -20.24 5.61 0.55
C LEU A 203 -21.70 6.07 0.63
N ARG A 204 -22.67 5.14 0.65
CA ARG A 204 -24.09 5.46 0.87
C ARG A 204 -24.38 5.87 2.31
N GLU A 205 -23.68 5.28 3.27
CA GLU A 205 -23.85 5.53 4.71
C GLU A 205 -22.48 5.84 5.34
N PRO A 206 -21.86 6.99 5.02
CA PRO A 206 -20.45 7.25 5.31
C PRO A 206 -20.13 7.43 6.81
N GLN A 207 -21.14 7.51 7.67
CA GLN A 207 -20.96 7.77 9.12
C GLN A 207 -21.14 6.52 9.97
N THR A 208 -21.68 5.42 9.41
CA THR A 208 -21.95 4.18 10.14
C THR A 208 -21.25 3.03 9.41
N PRO A 209 -20.43 2.22 10.10
CA PRO A 209 -19.78 1.09 9.47
C PRO A 209 -20.80 0.01 9.11
N THR A 210 -20.71 -0.51 7.89
CA THR A 210 -21.47 -1.66 7.39
C THR A 210 -20.97 -2.96 8.02
N ASN A 211 -19.67 -3.07 8.30
CA ASN A 211 -19.07 -4.21 8.97
C ASN A 211 -17.96 -3.76 9.93
N VAL A 212 -17.80 -4.47 11.05
CA VAL A 212 -16.81 -4.19 12.09
C VAL A 212 -16.15 -5.51 12.48
N ILE A 213 -14.84 -5.59 12.30
CA ILE A 213 -14.01 -6.75 12.63
C ILE A 213 -13.10 -6.34 13.79
N ILE A 214 -13.32 -6.95 14.95
CA ILE A 214 -12.53 -6.71 16.16
C ILE A 214 -11.33 -7.66 16.12
N LEU A 215 -10.13 -7.11 16.29
CA LEU A 215 -8.88 -7.86 16.15
C LEU A 215 -8.25 -8.27 17.49
N SER A 216 -8.66 -7.64 18.58
CA SER A 216 -8.23 -8.06 19.92
C SER A 216 -9.20 -9.10 20.48
N GLU A 217 -8.68 -10.23 20.95
CA GLU A 217 -9.47 -11.17 21.76
C GLU A 217 -9.88 -10.45 23.05
N ALA A 218 -11.18 -10.13 23.15
CA ALA A 218 -11.76 -9.74 24.42
C ALA A 218 -12.01 -11.01 25.24
N GLU A 219 -10.95 -11.72 25.66
CA GLU A 219 -11.08 -12.62 26.80
C GLU A 219 -11.32 -11.74 28.04
N GLU A 220 -12.59 -11.54 28.38
CA GLU A 220 -13.14 -11.11 29.67
C GLU A 220 -12.32 -10.12 30.55
N GLU A 221 -11.55 -9.17 30.00
CA GLU A 221 -11.07 -8.02 30.77
C GLU A 221 -12.17 -6.97 30.93
N SER A 222 -13.26 -7.42 31.53
CA SER A 222 -14.11 -6.55 32.31
C SER A 222 -13.23 -5.86 33.38
N LEU A 223 -13.13 -4.52 33.27
CA LEU A 223 -12.81 -3.56 34.34
C LEU A 223 -11.46 -2.80 34.35
N MET A 224 -10.62 -2.78 33.31
CA MET A 224 -9.42 -1.89 33.30
C MET A 224 -9.29 -0.98 32.08
N LEU A 225 -10.15 0.03 32.02
CA LEU A 225 -10.18 1.07 30.99
C LEU A 225 -8.90 1.93 31.02
N GLY A 226 -8.01 1.75 30.04
CA GLY A 226 -6.98 2.72 29.65
C GLY A 226 -5.52 2.30 29.77
N LYS A 227 -5.18 1.25 30.53
CA LYS A 227 -3.78 0.76 30.67
C LYS A 227 -3.40 -0.36 29.69
N GLY A 228 -4.37 -1.15 29.22
CA GLY A 228 -4.11 -2.27 28.31
C GLY A 228 -3.55 -1.85 26.94
N ARG A 229 -4.04 -0.73 26.36
CA ARG A 229 -3.62 -0.29 25.00
C ARG A 229 -2.13 0.05 24.87
N ALA A 230 -1.53 0.61 25.91
CA ALA A 230 -0.10 0.93 25.89
C ALA A 230 0.76 -0.33 26.04
N TYR A 231 0.24 -1.32 26.78
CA TYR A 231 0.92 -2.59 27.00
C TYR A 231 0.91 -3.46 25.73
N THR A 232 -0.25 -3.64 25.08
CA THR A 232 -0.35 -4.41 23.83
C THR A 232 0.46 -3.77 22.71
N ALA A 233 0.47 -2.43 22.61
CA ALA A 233 1.35 -1.72 21.68
C ALA A 233 2.84 -1.93 21.96
N SER A 234 3.24 -2.06 23.23
CA SER A 234 4.63 -2.34 23.59
C SER A 234 5.05 -3.77 23.27
N LEU A 235 4.09 -4.68 23.09
CA LEU A 235 4.29 -6.06 22.68
C LEU A 235 4.10 -6.26 21.16
N GLY A 236 3.89 -5.19 20.39
CA GLY A 236 3.60 -5.29 18.96
C GLY A 236 2.28 -6.00 18.62
N GLU A 237 1.40 -6.20 19.60
CA GLU A 237 0.08 -6.85 19.46
C GLU A 237 -0.96 -5.88 18.87
N THR A 238 -0.54 -5.05 17.91
CA THR A 238 -1.42 -4.12 17.22
C THR A 238 -1.27 -4.28 15.72
N ALA A 239 -2.40 -4.38 15.03
CA ALA A 239 -2.40 -4.40 13.57
C ALA A 239 -1.84 -3.09 13.02
N VAL A 240 -0.99 -3.19 12.00
CA VAL A 240 -0.31 -2.09 11.32
C VAL A 240 -0.78 -1.93 9.88
N ALA A 241 -1.08 -3.04 9.21
CA ALA A 241 -1.47 -3.06 7.81
C ALA A 241 -2.39 -4.24 7.50
N PHE A 242 -3.09 -4.15 6.37
CA PHE A 242 -3.85 -5.26 5.82
C PHE A 242 -3.82 -5.21 4.30
N ASP A 243 -4.03 -6.34 3.65
CA ASP A 243 -4.28 -6.39 2.21
C ASP A 243 -5.25 -7.51 1.83
N PHE A 244 -5.94 -7.31 0.71
CA PHE A 244 -6.88 -8.28 0.19
C PHE A 244 -6.20 -9.24 -0.79
N GLY A 245 -6.43 -10.53 -0.64
CA GLY A 245 -6.13 -11.50 -1.69
C GLY A 245 -7.25 -11.60 -2.74
N PRO A 246 -7.03 -12.38 -3.80
CA PRO A 246 -8.01 -12.59 -4.85
C PRO A 246 -9.31 -13.21 -4.32
N LEU A 247 -10.40 -12.95 -5.04
CA LEU A 247 -11.71 -13.48 -4.71
C LEU A 247 -11.70 -15.01 -4.71
N ALA A 248 -12.06 -15.63 -3.58
CA ALA A 248 -11.99 -17.08 -3.38
C ALA A 248 -13.36 -17.67 -3.03
N ALA A 249 -13.56 -18.93 -3.43
CA ALA A 249 -14.67 -19.75 -2.95
C ALA A 249 -14.30 -20.30 -1.57
N VAL A 250 -15.08 -19.94 -0.56
CA VAL A 250 -14.89 -20.38 0.82
C VAL A 250 -15.98 -21.39 1.14
N PRO A 251 -15.64 -22.63 1.55
CA PRO A 251 -16.63 -23.59 1.99
C PRO A 251 -17.40 -23.05 3.20
N LYS A 252 -18.74 -23.12 3.24
CA LYS A 252 -19.48 -22.81 4.49
C LYS A 252 -19.14 -23.77 5.64
N ASN A 253 -18.57 -24.93 5.32
CA ASN A 253 -18.21 -26.00 6.26
C ASN A 253 -17.03 -25.61 7.19
N THR A 254 -16.18 -24.64 6.84
CA THR A 254 -15.13 -24.11 7.73
C THR A 254 -15.69 -23.30 8.92
N PHE A 255 -17.02 -23.16 9.00
CA PHE A 255 -17.72 -22.46 10.08
C PHE A 255 -18.80 -23.32 10.78
N GLY A 256 -18.74 -24.65 10.64
CA GLY A 256 -19.51 -25.58 11.47
C GLY A 256 -20.96 -25.90 11.04
N GLN A 257 -21.38 -25.59 9.81
CA GLN A 257 -22.69 -25.99 9.29
C GLN A 257 -22.58 -27.02 8.15
N LYS A 258 -23.21 -28.20 8.31
CA LYS A 258 -23.35 -29.21 7.25
C LYS A 258 -24.16 -28.66 6.06
N GLY A 259 -23.48 -28.08 5.08
CA GLY A 259 -24.05 -27.62 3.82
C GLY A 259 -23.01 -27.58 2.70
N LYS A 260 -23.41 -27.97 1.49
CA LYS A 260 -22.57 -28.01 0.27
C LYS A 260 -22.45 -26.65 -0.45
N ASP A 261 -22.84 -25.57 0.19
CA ASP A 261 -22.81 -24.24 -0.43
C ASP A 261 -21.44 -23.60 -0.17
N GLU A 262 -20.77 -23.19 -1.24
CA GLU A 262 -19.60 -22.32 -1.19
C GLU A 262 -20.06 -20.86 -1.23
N VAL A 263 -19.39 -20.00 -0.47
CA VAL A 263 -19.61 -18.55 -0.53
C VAL A 263 -18.37 -17.88 -1.07
N VAL A 264 -18.58 -16.91 -1.94
CA VAL A 264 -17.51 -16.10 -2.51
C VAL A 264 -17.18 -14.95 -1.56
N ALA A 265 -15.93 -14.89 -1.12
CA ALA A 265 -15.42 -13.88 -0.20
C ALA A 265 -13.97 -13.51 -0.53
N TYR A 266 -13.55 -12.30 -0.15
CA TYR A 266 -12.16 -11.90 -0.26
C TYR A 266 -11.41 -12.27 1.02
N PRO A 267 -10.27 -12.98 0.93
CA PRO A 267 -9.37 -13.11 2.06
C PRO A 267 -8.75 -11.75 2.37
N LEU A 268 -8.75 -11.39 3.65
CA LEU A 268 -8.17 -10.17 4.19
C LEU A 268 -7.05 -10.58 5.15
N TYR A 269 -5.81 -10.38 4.71
CA TYR A 269 -4.62 -10.64 5.51
C TYR A 269 -4.30 -9.40 6.34
N ILE A 270 -4.04 -9.60 7.63
CA ILE A 270 -3.89 -8.53 8.61
C ILE A 270 -2.55 -8.72 9.30
N LEU A 271 -1.65 -7.77 9.13
CA LEU A 271 -0.30 -7.79 9.69
C LEU A 271 -0.26 -7.01 11.01
N TYR A 272 0.34 -7.62 12.01
CA TYR A 272 0.64 -7.03 13.30
C TYR A 272 2.09 -6.54 13.33
N GLU A 273 2.37 -5.55 14.17
CA GLU A 273 3.71 -4.95 14.35
C GLU A 273 4.76 -5.99 14.78
N ASN A 274 4.33 -7.02 15.52
CA ASN A 274 5.18 -8.13 15.94
C ASN A 274 5.53 -9.14 14.82
N GLY A 275 5.02 -8.95 13.60
CA GLY A 275 5.20 -9.86 12.47
C GLY A 275 4.11 -10.93 12.36
N GLU A 276 3.22 -11.08 13.34
CA GLU A 276 2.11 -12.02 13.23
C GLU A 276 1.14 -11.60 12.12
N THR A 277 0.66 -12.58 11.37
CA THR A 277 -0.33 -12.37 10.32
C THR A 277 -1.61 -13.12 10.68
N PHE A 278 -2.75 -12.47 10.55
CA PHE A 278 -4.07 -13.07 10.70
C PHE A 278 -4.83 -13.04 9.37
N LEU A 279 -5.82 -13.91 9.23
CA LEU A 279 -6.68 -14.01 8.05
C LEU A 279 -8.15 -13.93 8.46
N THR A 280 -8.94 -13.15 7.75
CA THR A 280 -10.41 -13.21 7.82
C THR A 280 -10.97 -13.18 6.42
N TYR A 281 -12.13 -13.79 6.21
CA TYR A 281 -12.83 -13.72 4.93
C TYR A 281 -13.92 -12.66 5.01
N VAL A 282 -13.96 -11.75 4.04
CA VAL A 282 -14.91 -10.65 3.99
C VAL A 282 -15.82 -10.80 2.78
N SER A 283 -17.12 -10.84 3.03
CA SER A 283 -18.16 -10.79 1.99
C SER A 283 -19.19 -9.74 2.36
N LEU A 284 -19.39 -8.75 1.50
CA LEU A 284 -20.44 -7.73 1.68
C LEU A 284 -21.82 -8.17 1.16
N LEU A 285 -21.89 -9.32 0.48
CA LEU A 285 -23.13 -9.90 -0.06
C LEU A 285 -23.84 -10.83 0.95
N HIS A 286 -23.11 -11.31 1.95
CA HIS A 286 -23.60 -12.28 2.91
C HIS A 286 -23.61 -11.66 4.31
N SER A 287 -24.50 -12.15 5.18
CA SER A 287 -24.57 -11.68 6.57
C SER A 287 -23.29 -12.02 7.33
N PRO A 288 -22.79 -11.13 8.20
CA PRO A 288 -21.52 -11.29 8.92
C PRO A 288 -21.49 -12.46 9.93
N GLY A 289 -22.61 -13.16 10.14
CA GLY A 289 -22.74 -14.23 11.15
C GLY A 289 -22.06 -15.56 10.78
N ASP A 290 -21.85 -15.84 9.49
CA ASP A 290 -21.29 -17.13 9.02
C ASP A 290 -19.90 -16.98 8.36
N ILE A 291 -19.44 -15.76 8.06
CA ILE A 291 -18.20 -15.48 7.33
C ILE A 291 -17.50 -14.30 8.02
N GLY A 292 -16.25 -14.50 8.43
CA GLY A 292 -15.44 -13.44 9.03
C GLY A 292 -14.84 -13.75 10.40
N LYS A 293 -14.76 -15.03 10.80
CA LYS A 293 -13.91 -15.43 11.94
C LYS A 293 -12.47 -15.02 11.63
N LEU A 294 -11.80 -14.45 12.63
CA LEU A 294 -10.37 -14.21 12.58
C LEU A 294 -9.62 -15.54 12.77
N LEU A 295 -8.81 -15.91 11.79
CA LEU A 295 -7.94 -17.08 11.78
C LEU A 295 -6.50 -16.64 12.01
N GLY A 296 -5.77 -17.38 12.82
CA GLY A 296 -4.35 -17.14 13.07
C GLY A 296 -4.01 -17.03 14.56
N PRO A 297 -2.76 -16.64 14.88
CA PRO A 297 -1.73 -16.21 13.93
C PRO A 297 -1.34 -17.31 12.94
N LEU A 298 -1.11 -16.95 11.68
CA LEU A 298 -0.69 -17.89 10.63
C LEU A 298 0.78 -18.28 10.89
N PRO A 299 1.09 -19.57 11.11
CA PRO A 299 2.45 -19.97 11.46
C PRO A 299 3.39 -19.80 10.26
N MET A 300 4.57 -19.22 10.51
CA MET A 300 5.64 -19.09 9.51
C MET A 300 6.58 -20.30 9.50
N HIS A 301 6.86 -20.82 8.30
CA HIS A 301 7.76 -21.95 8.05
C HIS A 301 8.91 -21.59 7.10
N PRO A 302 10.14 -22.08 7.32
CA PRO A 302 10.56 -22.82 8.52
C PRO A 302 10.48 -21.93 9.76
N ALA A 303 10.25 -22.53 10.92
CA ALA A 303 10.25 -21.79 12.17
C ALA A 303 11.64 -21.21 12.42
N ALA A 304 11.74 -19.89 12.52
CA ALA A 304 12.97 -19.17 12.77
C ALA A 304 12.69 -18.00 13.73
N GLU A 305 13.67 -17.66 14.57
CA GLU A 305 13.52 -16.59 15.58
C GLU A 305 13.38 -15.21 14.95
N ASP A 306 13.98 -15.01 13.76
CA ASP A 306 13.97 -13.78 12.98
C ASP A 306 12.74 -13.64 12.06
N ASN A 307 11.80 -14.59 12.10
CA ASN A 307 10.50 -14.43 11.41
C ASN A 307 9.58 -13.41 12.11
N TYR A 308 9.81 -13.17 13.40
CA TYR A 308 8.98 -12.28 14.24
C TYR A 308 9.84 -11.16 14.82
N GLY A 309 9.27 -9.98 14.96
CA GLY A 309 9.99 -8.75 15.31
C GLY A 309 9.10 -7.76 16.05
N TYR A 310 9.42 -6.47 15.94
CA TYR A 310 8.54 -5.37 16.40
C TYR A 310 8.55 -4.20 15.39
N ASP A 311 8.96 -4.49 14.17
CA ASP A 311 9.21 -3.51 13.11
C ASP A 311 8.48 -3.87 11.81
N ALA A 312 7.53 -4.80 11.83
CA ALA A 312 6.70 -5.09 10.67
C ALA A 312 5.82 -3.86 10.35
N CYS A 313 5.78 -3.42 9.09
CA CYS A 313 5.17 -2.14 8.72
C CYS A 313 4.24 -2.20 7.50
N ALA A 314 4.40 -3.17 6.60
CA ALA A 314 3.54 -3.30 5.43
C ALA A 314 3.35 -4.76 4.99
N ILE A 315 2.18 -5.02 4.43
CA ILE A 315 1.82 -6.29 3.80
C ILE A 315 1.26 -6.03 2.40
N LEU A 316 1.58 -6.91 1.45
CA LEU A 316 1.02 -6.91 0.10
C LEU A 316 0.68 -8.34 -0.31
N CYS A 317 -0.54 -8.60 -0.77
CA CYS A 317 -0.92 -9.85 -1.41
C CYS A 317 -0.80 -9.70 -2.93
N LEU A 318 0.06 -10.52 -3.55
CA LEU A 318 0.17 -10.54 -5.00
C LEU A 318 -1.03 -11.27 -5.63
N PRO A 319 -1.50 -10.84 -6.82
CA PRO A 319 -2.67 -11.41 -7.48
C PRO A 319 -2.31 -12.72 -8.21
N CYS A 320 -1.91 -13.74 -7.45
CA CYS A 320 -1.52 -15.06 -7.94
C CYS A 320 -2.14 -16.16 -7.07
N VAL A 321 -2.13 -17.40 -7.59
CA VAL A 321 -2.61 -18.58 -6.88
C VAL A 321 -1.49 -19.64 -6.89
N PRO A 322 -1.02 -20.13 -5.74
CA PRO A 322 -1.39 -19.76 -4.38
C PRO A 322 -1.08 -18.29 -4.08
N ASN A 323 -1.73 -17.75 -3.04
CA ASN A 323 -1.50 -16.38 -2.63
C ASN A 323 -0.05 -16.23 -2.15
N ILE A 324 0.61 -15.17 -2.59
CA ILE A 324 1.95 -14.80 -2.14
C ILE A 324 1.84 -13.50 -1.35
N LEU A 325 2.23 -13.54 -0.09
CA LEU A 325 2.30 -12.37 0.78
C LEU A 325 3.73 -11.84 0.81
N VAL A 326 3.84 -10.54 0.64
CA VAL A 326 5.07 -9.79 0.89
C VAL A 326 4.91 -9.06 2.21
N ILE A 327 5.72 -9.41 3.21
CA ILE A 327 5.76 -8.72 4.50
C ILE A 327 7.03 -7.87 4.54
N ALA A 328 6.89 -6.59 4.86
CA ALA A 328 8.01 -5.65 4.91
C ALA A 328 8.21 -5.09 6.33
N THR A 329 9.47 -4.96 6.72
CA THR A 329 9.87 -4.37 8.00
C THR A 329 10.45 -2.96 7.84
N GLU A 330 10.49 -2.18 8.91
CA GLU A 330 11.10 -0.85 8.92
C GLU A 330 12.62 -0.90 8.76
N SER A 331 13.25 -2.04 9.07
CA SER A 331 14.67 -2.32 8.87
C SER A 331 15.06 -2.60 7.42
N GLY A 332 14.08 -2.80 6.52
CA GLY A 332 14.36 -3.08 5.11
C GLY A 332 14.27 -4.56 4.72
N MET A 333 13.81 -5.44 5.59
CA MET A 333 13.60 -6.85 5.27
C MET A 333 12.26 -7.05 4.55
N LEU A 334 12.27 -7.90 3.52
CA LEU A 334 11.10 -8.32 2.77
C LEU A 334 11.02 -9.85 2.81
N TYR A 335 9.94 -10.37 3.39
CA TYR A 335 9.64 -11.80 3.41
C TYR A 335 8.64 -12.13 2.31
N HIS A 336 8.98 -13.08 1.44
CA HIS A 336 8.07 -13.61 0.43
C HIS A 336 7.49 -14.93 0.91
N CYS A 337 6.23 -14.90 1.33
CA CYS A 337 5.55 -16.04 1.93
C CYS A 337 4.53 -16.64 0.95
N VAL A 338 4.63 -17.93 0.65
CA VAL A 338 3.59 -18.68 -0.05
C VAL A 338 2.56 -19.13 0.97
N VAL A 339 1.29 -18.77 0.77
CA VAL A 339 0.20 -19.19 1.66
C VAL A 339 -0.30 -20.56 1.21
N LEU A 340 -0.18 -21.55 2.08
CA LEU A 340 -0.68 -22.90 1.86
C LEU A 340 -1.71 -23.26 2.92
N GLU A 341 -2.68 -24.09 2.56
CA GLU A 341 -3.68 -24.60 3.50
C GLU A 341 -3.00 -25.46 4.57
N GLY A 342 -3.51 -25.42 5.80
CA GLY A 342 -3.00 -26.27 6.88
C GLY A 342 -3.22 -27.75 6.55
N GLU A 343 -2.30 -28.61 6.97
CA GLU A 343 -2.48 -30.06 6.86
C GLU A 343 -3.45 -30.55 7.93
N GLU A 344 -4.37 -31.47 7.59
CA GLU A 344 -5.11 -32.22 8.61
C GLU A 344 -4.09 -33.06 9.38
N GLU A 345 -3.89 -32.79 10.69
CA GLU A 345 -3.03 -33.64 11.52
C GLU A 345 -3.55 -35.09 11.45
N ASP A 346 -2.72 -35.99 10.93
CA ASP A 346 -3.01 -37.41 10.81
C ASP A 346 -3.06 -38.01 12.23
N ASP A 347 -4.26 -38.00 12.81
CA ASP A 347 -4.51 -38.15 14.24
C ASP A 347 -4.37 -39.61 14.71
N GLN A 348 -3.13 -40.12 14.80
CA GLN A 348 -2.81 -41.37 15.51
C GLN A 348 -2.20 -41.16 16.90
N THR A 349 -2.04 -39.92 17.39
CA THR A 349 -1.41 -39.72 18.71
C THR A 349 -2.00 -38.65 19.65
N SER A 350 -3.12 -37.98 19.33
CA SER A 350 -3.74 -37.02 20.27
C SER A 350 -5.02 -37.56 20.94
N GLU A 351 -4.88 -38.55 21.84
CA GLU A 351 -5.93 -38.81 22.83
C GLU A 351 -6.01 -37.63 23.82
N LYS A 352 -6.80 -36.60 23.45
CA LYS A 352 -7.56 -35.63 24.28
C LYS A 352 -7.55 -34.21 23.69
N SER A 353 -8.33 -34.00 22.63
CA SER A 353 -9.01 -32.71 22.40
C SER A 353 -10.43 -33.01 21.95
N TRP A 354 -11.44 -32.58 22.73
CA TRP A 354 -12.86 -32.77 22.40
C TRP A 354 -13.43 -31.60 21.58
N ASP A 355 -12.58 -30.69 21.09
CA ASP A 355 -13.01 -29.64 20.17
C ASP A 355 -12.79 -30.11 18.72
N SER A 356 -13.89 -30.45 18.05
CA SER A 356 -13.93 -30.73 16.59
C SER A 356 -13.77 -29.44 15.76
N ARG A 357 -13.05 -28.45 16.30
CA ARG A 357 -12.92 -27.05 15.84
C ARG A 357 -11.47 -26.69 15.46
N ALA A 358 -10.65 -27.67 15.06
CA ALA A 358 -9.41 -27.34 14.39
C ALA A 358 -9.78 -26.80 12.99
N ASP A 359 -10.17 -25.52 12.94
CA ASP A 359 -10.25 -24.80 11.67
C ASP A 359 -8.87 -24.93 11.04
N LEU A 360 -8.77 -25.47 9.82
CA LEU A 360 -7.50 -25.59 9.10
C LEU A 360 -6.92 -24.19 8.90
N ILE A 361 -6.02 -23.78 9.81
CA ILE A 361 -5.36 -22.47 9.76
C ILE A 361 -4.29 -22.57 8.65
N PRO A 362 -4.33 -21.70 7.63
CA PRO A 362 -3.29 -21.65 6.62
C PRO A 362 -1.92 -21.28 7.23
N SER A 363 -0.85 -21.73 6.60
CA SER A 363 0.51 -21.44 7.03
C SER A 363 1.25 -20.58 5.99
N LEU A 364 2.21 -19.81 6.47
CA LEU A 364 3.08 -18.96 5.65
C LEU A 364 4.41 -19.66 5.43
N TYR A 365 4.66 -20.13 4.21
CA TYR A 365 5.95 -20.71 3.84
C TYR A 365 6.85 -19.64 3.28
N VAL A 366 7.83 -19.20 4.07
CA VAL A 366 8.84 -18.21 3.68
C VAL A 366 9.71 -18.83 2.60
N PHE A 367 9.51 -18.37 1.37
CA PHE A 367 10.26 -18.85 0.21
C PHE A 367 11.64 -18.18 0.14
N GLU A 368 11.69 -16.87 0.38
CA GLU A 368 12.93 -16.11 0.51
C GLU A 368 12.75 -14.89 1.43
N CYS A 369 13.87 -14.39 1.95
CA CYS A 369 13.96 -13.15 2.73
C CYS A 369 15.03 -12.25 2.10
N VAL A 370 14.71 -10.98 1.94
CA VAL A 370 15.49 -10.03 1.14
C VAL A 370 15.72 -8.75 1.93
N GLU A 371 16.99 -8.38 2.12
CA GLU A 371 17.37 -7.10 2.72
C GLU A 371 17.53 -6.02 1.64
N LEU A 372 16.79 -4.92 1.78
CA LEU A 372 16.94 -3.75 0.92
C LEU A 372 18.16 -2.91 1.34
N GLU A 373 18.96 -2.48 0.37
CA GLU A 373 20.05 -1.55 0.61
C GLU A 373 19.52 -0.12 0.75
N LEU A 374 19.15 0.27 1.97
CA LEU A 374 18.57 1.59 2.25
C LEU A 374 19.57 2.75 2.15
N ALA A 375 20.86 2.53 2.43
CA ALA A 375 21.92 3.53 2.25
C ALA A 375 23.26 2.86 1.98
N LEU A 376 24.12 3.48 1.17
CA LEU A 376 25.46 2.96 0.89
C LEU A 376 26.33 3.00 2.16
N LYS A 377 26.83 1.84 2.58
CA LYS A 377 27.82 1.73 3.65
C LYS A 377 29.19 2.11 3.09
N LEU A 378 29.78 3.23 3.54
CA LEU A 378 31.14 3.62 3.14
C LEU A 378 32.16 2.67 3.80
N ALA A 379 33.13 2.17 3.03
CA ALA A 379 34.18 1.26 3.50
C ALA A 379 35.26 1.91 4.39
N SER A 380 34.97 3.06 5.02
CA SER A 380 35.98 3.83 5.76
C SER A 380 35.98 3.50 7.24
N GLY A 381 36.95 2.66 7.64
CA GLY A 381 37.54 2.65 8.98
C GLY A 381 36.68 2.05 10.10
N GLU A 382 37.28 1.09 10.80
CA GLU A 382 36.80 0.55 12.08
C GLU A 382 36.39 1.69 13.04
N ASP A 383 35.30 1.48 13.78
CA ASP A 383 34.86 2.21 14.99
C ASP A 383 34.10 3.55 14.87
N GLU A 384 32.91 3.54 14.25
CA GLU A 384 31.77 4.35 14.75
C GLU A 384 30.48 3.53 14.56
N PRO A 385 29.81 3.06 15.62
CA PRO A 385 28.48 2.46 15.49
C PRO A 385 27.51 3.60 15.16
N PHE A 386 27.31 3.88 13.88
CA PHE A 386 26.07 4.52 13.44
C PHE A 386 24.91 3.51 13.58
N ASP A 387 24.69 3.02 14.80
CA ASP A 387 23.43 2.44 15.29
C ASP A 387 22.43 3.59 15.47
N SER A 388 22.25 4.41 14.43
CA SER A 388 20.97 5.07 14.30
C SER A 388 20.04 3.98 13.79
N ASP A 389 19.17 3.48 14.68
CA ASP A 389 17.99 2.70 14.35
C ASP A 389 17.22 3.42 13.23
N PHE A 390 17.62 3.20 11.99
CA PHE A 390 17.07 3.89 10.84
C PHE A 390 15.77 3.18 10.49
N SER A 391 14.72 3.49 11.26
CA SER A 391 13.35 3.11 10.94
C SER A 391 12.96 3.81 9.64
N CYS A 392 12.67 3.02 8.62
CA CYS A 392 12.34 3.49 7.30
C CYS A 392 11.09 2.78 6.80
N PRO A 393 9.88 3.18 7.27
CA PRO A 393 8.64 2.50 6.91
C PRO A 393 8.52 2.30 5.40
N ILE A 394 8.22 1.08 4.99
CA ILE A 394 8.13 0.70 3.58
C ILE A 394 6.67 0.77 3.13
N LYS A 395 6.46 1.29 1.94
CA LYS A 395 5.17 1.17 1.24
C LYS A 395 5.34 0.30 0.01
N LEU A 396 4.50 -0.72 -0.08
CA LEU A 396 4.46 -1.69 -1.16
C LEU A 396 3.44 -1.26 -2.23
N HIS A 397 3.79 -1.44 -3.50
CA HIS A 397 2.94 -1.12 -4.65
C HIS A 397 2.96 -2.29 -5.63
N THR A 398 1.80 -2.78 -6.05
CA THR A 398 1.69 -3.77 -7.10
C THR A 398 2.10 -3.18 -8.46
N ASP A 399 2.73 -3.98 -9.31
CA ASP A 399 2.86 -3.63 -10.71
C ASP A 399 1.62 -4.12 -11.48
N PRO A 400 0.78 -3.23 -12.04
CA PRO A 400 -0.39 -3.61 -12.81
C PRO A 400 -0.06 -4.35 -14.12
N LYS A 401 1.21 -4.47 -14.51
CA LYS A 401 1.67 -5.12 -15.74
C LYS A 401 2.38 -6.44 -15.53
N CYS A 402 2.98 -6.62 -14.36
CA CYS A 402 3.83 -7.76 -14.10
C CYS A 402 3.48 -8.30 -12.72
N PRO A 403 2.62 -9.34 -12.64
CA PRO A 403 2.20 -9.92 -11.35
C PRO A 403 3.37 -10.46 -10.51
N SER A 404 4.50 -10.78 -11.15
CA SER A 404 5.73 -11.19 -10.50
C SER A 404 6.63 -10.02 -10.09
N ARG A 405 6.19 -8.77 -10.25
CA ARG A 405 6.95 -7.58 -9.87
C ARG A 405 6.11 -6.68 -8.97
N TYR A 406 6.78 -6.10 -7.98
CA TYR A 406 6.22 -5.06 -7.15
C TYR A 406 7.30 -4.02 -6.82
N HIS A 407 6.88 -2.91 -6.25
CA HIS A 407 7.75 -1.78 -5.96
C HIS A 407 7.65 -1.38 -4.49
N CYS A 408 8.77 -0.95 -3.92
CA CYS A 408 8.87 -0.45 -2.56
C CYS A 408 9.23 1.04 -2.62
N THR A 409 8.46 1.90 -1.95
CA THR A 409 8.84 3.29 -1.73
C THR A 409 9.08 3.52 -0.24
N HIS A 410 10.15 4.20 0.10
CA HIS A 410 10.53 4.47 1.47
C HIS A 410 11.33 5.79 1.54
N GLU A 411 11.81 6.18 2.72
CA GLU A 411 12.47 7.48 2.92
C GLU A 411 13.72 7.65 2.05
N ALA A 412 14.47 6.56 1.88
CA ALA A 412 15.75 6.57 1.19
C ALA A 412 15.67 6.28 -0.32
N GLY A 413 14.50 5.95 -0.86
CA GLY A 413 14.40 5.67 -2.28
C GLY A 413 13.22 4.83 -2.76
N VAL A 414 13.42 4.24 -3.94
CA VAL A 414 12.53 3.30 -4.59
C VAL A 414 13.30 2.06 -4.99
N HIS A 415 12.77 0.90 -4.61
CA HIS A 415 13.22 -0.40 -5.07
C HIS A 415 12.15 -1.06 -5.94
N SER A 416 12.58 -1.86 -6.91
CA SER A 416 11.73 -2.79 -7.65
C SER A 416 12.19 -4.19 -7.37
N VAL A 417 11.25 -5.09 -7.08
CA VAL A 417 11.52 -6.48 -6.77
C VAL A 417 10.78 -7.36 -7.76
N GLY A 418 11.52 -8.22 -8.46
CA GLY A 418 11.00 -9.20 -9.41
C GLY A 418 11.19 -10.62 -8.88
N LEU A 419 10.09 -11.34 -8.70
CA LEU A 419 10.03 -12.71 -8.21
C LEU A 419 10.18 -13.69 -9.37
N THR A 420 11.42 -14.09 -9.63
CA THR A 420 11.81 -14.95 -10.75
C THR A 420 11.24 -16.37 -10.63
N TRP A 421 10.99 -16.84 -9.41
CA TRP A 421 10.50 -18.17 -9.11
C TRP A 421 8.97 -18.32 -9.24
N ILE A 422 8.19 -17.24 -9.33
CA ILE A 422 6.72 -17.32 -9.43
C ILE A 422 6.28 -18.14 -10.65
N HIS A 423 6.91 -17.92 -11.81
CA HIS A 423 6.55 -18.66 -13.02
C HIS A 423 6.83 -20.16 -12.87
N LYS A 424 7.94 -20.51 -12.22
CA LYS A 424 8.30 -21.89 -11.93
C LYS A 424 7.36 -22.53 -10.93
N LEU A 425 6.95 -21.79 -9.88
CA LEU A 425 5.97 -22.26 -8.91
C LEU A 425 4.65 -22.60 -9.62
N HIS A 426 4.15 -21.71 -10.47
CA HIS A 426 2.95 -21.97 -11.25
C HIS A 426 3.11 -23.16 -12.22
N LYS A 427 4.28 -23.28 -12.86
CA LYS A 427 4.59 -24.42 -13.74
C LYS A 427 4.57 -25.74 -12.96
N PHE A 428 5.18 -25.76 -11.78
CA PHE A 428 5.20 -26.92 -10.89
C PHE A 428 3.79 -27.32 -10.44
N LEU A 429 2.98 -26.35 -10.00
CA LEU A 429 1.60 -26.61 -9.59
C LEU A 429 0.69 -27.08 -10.74
N GLY A 430 1.06 -26.78 -11.98
CA GLY A 430 0.38 -27.27 -13.17
C GLY A 430 0.96 -28.56 -13.76
N SER A 431 2.05 -29.10 -13.19
CA SER A 431 2.70 -30.33 -13.64
C SER A 431 2.06 -31.57 -13.02
N ASP A 432 2.16 -32.72 -13.71
CA ASP A 432 1.66 -34.00 -13.18
C ASP A 432 2.52 -34.46 -11.98
N GLU A 433 1.92 -35.11 -10.99
CA GLU A 433 2.58 -35.65 -9.77
C GLU A 433 3.83 -36.52 -10.04
N GLU A 434 3.93 -37.12 -11.23
CA GLU A 434 5.06 -37.96 -11.64
C GLU A 434 6.25 -37.15 -12.21
N ASP A 435 6.09 -35.85 -12.46
CA ASP A 435 7.10 -34.95 -13.02
C ASP A 435 8.08 -34.46 -11.94
N LYS A 436 9.00 -35.34 -11.56
CA LYS A 436 10.09 -35.04 -10.61
C LYS A 436 11.04 -33.94 -11.11
N ASP A 437 11.10 -33.69 -12.41
CA ASP A 437 11.99 -32.67 -12.99
C ASP A 437 11.49 -31.26 -12.67
N SER A 438 10.17 -31.05 -12.64
CA SER A 438 9.55 -29.77 -12.27
C SER A 438 9.80 -29.36 -10.82
N LEU A 439 9.76 -30.31 -9.86
CA LEU A 439 10.13 -30.03 -8.46
C LEU A 439 11.61 -29.66 -8.33
N GLN A 440 12.49 -30.38 -9.04
CA GLN A 440 13.93 -30.10 -9.04
C GLN A 440 14.23 -28.71 -9.64
N GLU A 441 13.48 -28.30 -10.66
CA GLU A 441 13.59 -26.97 -11.27
C GLU A 441 13.14 -25.84 -10.35
N LEU A 442 12.08 -26.07 -9.55
CA LEU A 442 11.59 -25.15 -8.52
C LEU A 442 12.56 -25.05 -7.34
N ALA A 443 13.08 -26.20 -6.88
CA ALA A 443 14.08 -26.28 -5.81
C ALA A 443 15.45 -25.71 -6.22
N THR A 444 15.67 -25.48 -7.51
CA THR A 444 16.89 -24.81 -7.98
C THR A 444 16.82 -23.35 -7.55
N GLU A 445 17.69 -22.96 -6.61
CA GLU A 445 17.76 -21.61 -6.06
C GLU A 445 17.76 -20.53 -7.15
N GLN A 446 16.65 -19.81 -7.24
CA GLN A 446 16.55 -18.58 -8.01
C GLN A 446 16.07 -17.49 -7.07
N LYS A 447 16.99 -16.59 -6.77
CA LYS A 447 16.71 -15.41 -5.95
C LYS A 447 15.84 -14.44 -6.74
N CYS A 448 14.99 -13.70 -6.05
CA CYS A 448 14.42 -12.51 -6.66
C CYS A 448 15.50 -11.56 -7.17
N PHE A 449 15.08 -10.71 -8.11
CA PHE A 449 15.87 -9.59 -8.57
C PHE A 449 15.43 -8.34 -7.83
N VAL A 450 16.38 -7.66 -7.18
CA VAL A 450 16.15 -6.36 -6.53
C VAL A 450 16.93 -5.28 -7.28
N GLU A 451 16.23 -4.22 -7.68
CA GLU A 451 16.82 -3.05 -8.30
C GLU A 451 16.53 -1.80 -7.47
N HIS A 452 17.58 -1.12 -7.01
CA HIS A 452 17.47 0.19 -6.39
C HIS A 452 17.33 1.27 -7.49
N ILE A 453 16.10 1.50 -7.95
CA ILE A 453 15.83 2.36 -9.10
C ILE A 453 16.14 3.84 -8.81
N LEU A 454 15.85 4.29 -7.59
CA LEU A 454 16.05 5.68 -7.19
C LEU A 454 16.55 5.76 -5.77
N CYS A 455 17.79 6.24 -5.60
CA CYS A 455 18.37 6.54 -4.29
C CYS A 455 18.22 8.03 -3.97
N THR A 456 17.51 8.35 -2.89
CA THR A 456 17.33 9.73 -2.39
C THR A 456 18.16 10.00 -1.13
N LYS A 457 18.81 8.97 -0.59
CA LYS A 457 19.75 9.04 0.54
C LYS A 457 21.06 8.30 0.22
N PRO A 458 21.94 8.87 -0.62
CA PRO A 458 23.15 8.19 -1.08
C PRO A 458 24.17 7.95 0.03
N LEU A 459 24.17 8.77 1.08
CA LEU A 459 25.07 8.64 2.23
C LEU A 459 24.26 8.78 3.52
N PRO A 460 24.60 8.06 4.62
CA PRO A 460 23.91 8.16 5.89
C PRO A 460 23.81 9.58 6.45
N CYS A 461 24.84 10.39 6.22
CA CYS A 461 24.93 11.77 6.71
C CYS A 461 24.12 12.81 5.89
N ARG A 462 23.52 12.42 4.76
CA ARG A 462 22.72 13.33 3.95
C ARG A 462 21.24 13.28 4.33
N GLN A 463 20.60 14.44 4.30
CA GLN A 463 19.15 14.50 4.40
C GLN A 463 18.52 13.82 3.18
N PRO A 464 17.59 12.88 3.40
CA PRO A 464 16.88 12.23 2.30
C PRO A 464 15.97 13.22 1.58
N ALA A 465 15.62 12.90 0.33
CA ALA A 465 14.50 13.52 -0.39
C ALA A 465 13.39 12.47 -0.60
N PRO A 466 12.54 12.21 0.42
CA PRO A 466 11.62 11.07 0.40
C PRO A 466 10.65 11.11 -0.77
N ILE A 467 10.18 9.94 -1.20
CA ILE A 467 9.16 9.84 -2.22
C ILE A 467 7.81 10.29 -1.63
N ARG A 468 7.18 11.25 -2.28
CA ARG A 468 5.84 11.76 -1.93
C ARG A 468 4.77 11.36 -2.93
N GLY A 469 5.14 10.96 -4.14
CA GLY A 469 4.24 10.47 -5.16
C GLY A 469 4.88 9.35 -5.94
N PHE A 470 4.14 8.25 -6.14
CA PHE A 470 4.59 7.10 -6.90
C PHE A 470 3.45 6.57 -7.75
N TRP A 471 3.71 6.35 -9.03
CA TRP A 471 2.74 5.77 -9.95
C TRP A 471 3.41 5.00 -11.07
N ILE A 472 2.91 3.80 -11.34
CA ILE A 472 3.23 3.02 -12.55
C ILE A 472 2.19 3.32 -13.61
N VAL A 473 2.64 3.89 -14.73
CA VAL A 473 1.79 4.25 -15.86
C VAL A 473 1.39 2.98 -16.61
N PRO A 474 0.08 2.69 -16.76
CA PRO A 474 -0.40 1.52 -17.48
C PRO A 474 -0.38 1.72 -19.02
N ASP A 475 -0.42 0.59 -19.75
CA ASP A 475 -0.09 0.29 -21.17
C ASP A 475 -0.11 1.42 -22.21
N ILE A 476 -1.04 2.36 -22.13
CA ILE A 476 -1.31 3.25 -23.25
C ILE A 476 -0.16 4.25 -23.48
N LEU A 477 0.74 4.39 -22.51
CA LEU A 477 1.93 5.25 -22.58
C LEU A 477 3.25 4.48 -22.42
N GLY A 478 3.20 3.14 -22.42
CA GLY A 478 4.32 2.27 -22.08
C GLY A 478 4.56 2.14 -20.56
N PRO A 479 5.13 1.01 -20.09
CA PRO A 479 5.35 0.77 -18.67
C PRO A 479 6.41 1.74 -18.15
N THR A 480 5.96 2.80 -17.50
CA THR A 480 6.84 3.89 -17.04
C THR A 480 6.53 4.16 -15.58
N MET A 481 7.59 4.23 -14.77
CA MET A 481 7.51 4.65 -13.38
C MET A 481 7.64 6.17 -13.31
N ILE A 482 6.73 6.80 -12.57
CA ILE A 482 6.79 8.22 -12.19
C ILE A 482 7.00 8.30 -10.68
N CYS A 483 8.07 8.98 -10.28
CA CYS A 483 8.40 9.27 -8.89
C CYS A 483 8.43 10.78 -8.67
N ILE A 484 7.81 11.26 -7.60
CA ILE A 484 7.82 12.65 -7.20
C ILE A 484 8.41 12.73 -5.79
N THR A 485 9.51 13.45 -5.65
CA THR A 485 10.22 13.61 -4.37
C THR A 485 9.53 14.64 -3.46
N SER A 486 9.99 14.75 -2.22
CA SER A 486 9.53 15.76 -1.25
C SER A 486 9.78 17.20 -1.69
N THR A 487 10.73 17.41 -2.61
CA THR A 487 11.05 18.70 -3.23
C THR A 487 10.32 18.93 -4.55
N TYR A 488 9.35 18.07 -4.89
CA TYR A 488 8.58 18.08 -6.14
C TYR A 488 9.45 17.96 -7.40
N GLU A 489 10.59 17.27 -7.31
CA GLU A 489 11.31 16.79 -8.48
C GLU A 489 10.55 15.60 -9.07
N CYS A 490 10.22 15.66 -10.36
CA CYS A 490 9.53 14.60 -11.08
C CYS A 490 10.52 13.77 -11.88
N LEU A 491 10.63 12.49 -11.53
CA LEU A 491 11.55 11.54 -12.11
C LEU A 491 10.76 10.49 -12.87
N ILE A 492 11.21 10.21 -14.10
CA ILE A 492 10.54 9.30 -15.02
C ILE A 492 11.53 8.22 -15.43
N ARG A 493 11.11 6.96 -15.30
CA ARG A 493 11.93 5.80 -15.62
C ARG A 493 11.10 4.78 -16.39
N PRO A 494 11.42 4.51 -17.66
CA PRO A 494 10.88 3.36 -18.37
C PRO A 494 11.22 2.08 -17.60
N LEU A 495 10.22 1.26 -17.34
CA LEU A 495 10.43 -0.06 -16.75
C LEU A 495 10.75 -1.04 -17.88
N LEU A 496 11.83 -1.80 -17.73
CA LEU A 496 12.14 -2.86 -18.68
C LEU A 496 11.02 -3.92 -18.61
N TYR A 497 10.54 -4.33 -19.79
CA TYR A 497 9.75 -5.56 -19.90
C TYR A 497 10.73 -6.71 -19.65
N VAL A 498 10.76 -7.21 -18.42
CA VAL A 498 11.45 -8.45 -18.13
C VAL A 498 10.39 -9.53 -18.13
N SER A 499 10.25 -10.21 -19.26
CA SER A 499 9.53 -11.49 -19.31
C SER A 499 10.43 -12.50 -18.59
N PHE A 500 10.08 -12.83 -17.36
CA PHE A 500 10.69 -13.94 -16.63
C PHE A 500 9.93 -15.23 -16.94
#